data_AF-A0AA96WJ57-F1
#
_entry.id   AF-A0AA96WJ57-F1
#
_cell.length_a   1.000
_cell.length_b   1.000
_cell.length_c   1.000
_cell.angle_alpha   90.00
_cell.angle_beta   90.00
_cell.angle_gamma   90.00
#
_symmetry.space_group_name_H-M   'P 1'
#
loop_
_entity.id
_entity.type
_entity.pdbx_description
1 polymer ?
#
loop_
_entity_poly.entity_id
_entity_poly.type
_entity_poly.pdbx_seq_one_letter_code
_entity_poly.pdbx_strand_id
1 'polypeptide(L)'
;MIFSGNNLPEQPNHQPSNPPSPPRSLAQDSETFQITDDLPQLLDILPGPIRQVLQRHPQRDKLVEVVLDLGRRPEARFPNAAEYLSDQPVTRADLDYCIERVGMFSGDNRAGIERTLHRISAIRNRAGEVIGLTCRVGRAVFGTIGMIRDLVETGRSILMLGRPGVGKTTALREVARILADELNKRVVIIDTSNEIAGDGDIPHPAIGRARRMQVARPELQHQVMIEAVENHMPEVIVIDEIGTELEALAARTIAERGVQLVGTAHGNRIENLIKNPTLSDLVGGIQSVTLGDEEARRRGSQKSVLERKAPPTFDIAIEMLERQRWIVHENVSETVDSLLRGRQPNLQVRTVDETGNVVVTQEQAAAPALRPVPFTGTPLTPGLAGKSSSGWRASGQMTPVPPARESFSYNPLPEPPLPFISERQQFDQLLNDSFPALSEADLSAQLGTGPNGEDLPLHVYPYGLGRHQLEQVIQTLNLPIVLTKDIDGADAVLALRSHLKNHSKLRLLAKNRQLPIHAVKSNSIPQIVRSLRRLLHLEDVGVEEPGNLALLYTNGDDDEIEALEEARLAVEQIVIPKGQPVELLPRSAKVRKMQHELVEHYRLKSTSFGEEPNRRLRIYPA
;
A
#
# COMPACT_ATOMS: atom_id res chain seq x y z
N MET A 1 -43.38 34.05 -79.35
CA MET A 1 -43.79 35.05 -78.32
C MET A 1 -42.69 35.06 -77.27
N ILE A 2 -41.55 35.76 -77.44
CA ILE A 2 -41.20 37.16 -77.01
C ILE A 2 -41.76 37.52 -75.61
N PHE A 3 -41.08 38.07 -74.59
CA PHE A 3 -39.85 38.90 -74.39
C PHE A 3 -39.19 38.53 -73.01
N SER A 4 -37.85 38.44 -72.87
CA SER A 4 -36.90 39.42 -72.24
C SER A 4 -37.05 39.60 -70.71
N GLY A 5 -36.01 39.67 -69.87
CA GLY A 5 -34.57 39.81 -70.06
C GLY A 5 -33.78 39.74 -68.72
N ASN A 6 -32.45 39.79 -68.87
CA ASN A 6 -31.34 39.95 -67.93
C ASN A 6 -31.61 40.06 -66.41
N ASN A 7 -30.97 39.18 -65.63
CA ASN A 7 -30.55 39.46 -64.26
C ASN A 7 -29.07 39.08 -64.08
N LEU A 8 -28.23 40.11 -64.05
CA LEU A 8 -26.88 40.09 -63.48
C LEU A 8 -27.02 40.10 -61.94
N PRO A 9 -26.15 39.42 -61.18
CA PRO A 9 -26.20 39.47 -59.72
C PRO A 9 -25.57 40.78 -59.21
N GLU A 10 -26.38 41.60 -58.54
CA GLU A 10 -25.94 42.76 -57.76
C GLU A 10 -25.19 42.30 -56.49
N GLN A 11 -24.12 43.04 -56.18
CA GLN A 11 -23.29 42.89 -54.99
C GLN A 11 -24.08 43.23 -53.71
N PRO A 12 -23.92 42.48 -52.61
CA PRO A 12 -24.43 42.92 -51.32
C PRO A 12 -23.50 43.97 -50.67
N ASN A 13 -24.12 45.05 -50.22
CA ASN A 13 -23.56 46.17 -49.47
C ASN A 13 -22.63 45.77 -48.31
N HIS A 14 -21.47 46.41 -48.25
CA HIS A 14 -20.62 46.49 -47.06
C HIS A 14 -21.31 47.28 -45.94
N GLN A 15 -21.54 46.62 -44.80
CA GLN A 15 -21.60 47.27 -43.48
C GLN A 15 -20.25 47.05 -42.77
N PRO A 16 -19.76 48.03 -42.00
CA PRO A 16 -18.43 48.00 -41.42
C PRO A 16 -18.32 46.95 -40.30
N SER A 17 -17.22 46.19 -40.35
CA SER A 17 -16.80 45.23 -39.33
C SER A 17 -16.68 45.89 -37.96
N ASN A 18 -17.41 45.38 -36.97
CA ASN A 18 -17.16 45.68 -35.56
C ASN A 18 -15.72 45.25 -35.18
N PRO A 19 -15.03 46.02 -34.31
CA PRO A 19 -13.70 45.66 -33.86
C PRO A 19 -13.74 44.35 -33.04
N PRO A 20 -12.64 43.57 -33.04
CA PRO A 20 -12.58 42.34 -32.26
C PRO A 20 -12.73 42.67 -30.77
N SER A 21 -13.63 41.94 -30.12
CA SER A 21 -13.84 41.98 -28.67
C SER A 21 -12.51 41.77 -27.94
N PRO A 22 -12.23 42.50 -26.85
CA PRO A 22 -11.01 42.29 -26.08
C PRO A 22 -10.99 40.86 -25.51
N PRO A 23 -9.80 40.29 -25.27
CA PRO A 23 -9.69 38.96 -24.66
C PRO A 23 -10.44 38.97 -23.33
N ARG A 24 -11.35 38.01 -23.15
CA ARG A 24 -12.02 37.77 -21.88
C ARG A 24 -10.93 37.61 -20.82
N SER A 25 -10.87 38.57 -19.89
CA SER A 25 -10.15 38.40 -18.64
C SER A 25 -10.68 37.13 -17.99
N LEU A 26 -9.77 36.24 -17.60
CA LEU A 26 -10.04 35.05 -16.78
C LEU A 26 -10.78 35.50 -15.52
N ALA A 27 -12.11 35.48 -15.57
CA ALA A 27 -12.94 35.57 -14.39
C ALA A 27 -12.74 34.23 -13.67
N GLN A 28 -12.16 34.31 -12.48
CA GLN A 28 -12.10 33.19 -11.54
C GLN A 28 -13.54 32.87 -11.13
N ASP A 29 -14.15 31.89 -11.80
CA ASP A 29 -15.34 31.24 -11.27
C ASP A 29 -14.89 30.50 -10.01
N SER A 30 -15.28 31.03 -8.85
CA SER A 30 -15.09 30.35 -7.57
C SER A 30 -15.91 29.06 -7.58
N GLU A 31 -15.29 27.94 -7.94
CA GLU A 31 -15.90 26.61 -7.93
C GLU A 31 -16.30 26.24 -6.50
N THR A 32 -17.56 26.47 -6.13
CA THR A 32 -18.10 26.11 -4.81
C THR A 32 -18.14 24.59 -4.65
N PHE A 33 -17.67 24.08 -3.51
CA PHE A 33 -17.80 22.66 -3.15
C PHE A 33 -19.26 22.22 -3.16
N GLN A 34 -19.63 21.32 -4.07
CA GLN A 34 -20.96 20.71 -4.11
C GLN A 34 -20.86 19.26 -3.67
N ILE A 35 -21.73 18.85 -2.74
CA ILE A 35 -21.82 17.46 -2.27
C ILE A 35 -23.20 16.94 -2.67
N THR A 36 -23.24 15.86 -3.45
CA THR A 36 -24.46 15.11 -3.75
C THR A 36 -24.36 13.73 -3.12
N ASP A 37 -25.40 13.32 -2.39
CA ASP A 37 -25.36 12.08 -1.61
C ASP A 37 -26.45 11.06 -1.97
N ASP A 38 -27.41 11.40 -2.83
CA ASP A 38 -28.50 10.52 -3.28
C ASP A 38 -29.17 9.74 -2.14
N LEU A 39 -29.18 10.32 -0.93
CA LEU A 39 -29.67 9.67 0.27
C LEU A 39 -31.12 9.16 0.15
N PRO A 40 -32.05 9.86 -0.54
CA PRO A 40 -33.41 9.35 -0.74
C PRO A 40 -33.45 7.94 -1.36
N GLN A 41 -32.60 7.66 -2.35
CA GLN A 41 -32.54 6.37 -3.03
C GLN A 41 -32.08 5.26 -2.08
N LEU A 42 -31.13 5.53 -1.18
CA LEU A 42 -30.77 4.59 -0.12
C LEU A 42 -31.89 4.39 0.89
N LEU A 43 -32.61 5.45 1.26
CA LEU A 43 -33.69 5.34 2.22
C LEU A 43 -34.89 4.55 1.67
N ASP A 44 -35.07 4.53 0.34
CA ASP A 44 -36.12 3.75 -0.33
C ASP A 44 -35.94 2.23 -0.20
N ILE A 45 -34.69 1.75 -0.04
CA ILE A 45 -34.42 0.31 0.14
C ILE A 45 -34.66 -0.16 1.58
N LEU A 46 -34.73 0.76 2.55
CA LEU A 46 -34.86 0.41 3.97
C LEU A 46 -36.34 0.20 4.39
N PRO A 47 -36.61 -0.65 5.41
CA PRO A 47 -37.95 -0.86 5.93
C PRO A 47 -38.59 0.44 6.45
N GLY A 48 -39.90 0.56 6.31
CA GLY A 48 -40.68 1.76 6.65
C GLY A 48 -40.35 2.39 8.02
N PRO A 49 -40.31 1.63 9.12
CA PRO A 49 -39.99 2.17 10.44
C PRO A 49 -38.59 2.80 10.50
N ILE A 50 -37.59 2.11 9.95
CA ILE A 50 -36.18 2.54 9.93
C ILE A 50 -36.03 3.79 9.06
N ARG A 51 -36.63 3.77 7.87
CA ARG A 51 -36.66 4.88 6.94
C ARG A 51 -37.24 6.15 7.57
N GLN A 52 -38.38 6.06 8.26
CA GLN A 52 -39.04 7.22 8.86
C GLN A 52 -38.21 7.89 9.94
N VAL A 53 -37.51 7.10 10.76
CA VAL A 53 -36.61 7.61 11.80
C VAL A 53 -35.45 8.36 11.15
N LEU A 54 -34.80 7.76 10.14
CA LEU A 54 -33.70 8.39 9.41
C LEU A 54 -34.10 9.66 8.67
N GLN A 55 -35.29 9.68 8.06
CA GLN A 55 -35.80 10.87 7.35
C GLN A 55 -36.00 12.08 8.27
N ARG A 56 -36.35 11.84 9.54
CA ARG A 56 -36.57 12.87 10.57
C ARG A 56 -35.32 13.17 11.39
N HIS A 57 -34.22 12.44 11.18
CA HIS A 57 -33.02 12.57 11.98
C HIS A 57 -32.31 13.91 11.70
N PRO A 58 -31.93 14.68 12.74
CA PRO A 58 -31.33 16.00 12.57
C PRO A 58 -29.95 15.96 11.87
N GLN A 59 -29.26 14.82 11.93
CA GLN A 59 -27.93 14.63 11.33
C GLN A 59 -27.94 13.72 10.09
N ARG A 60 -29.09 13.54 9.43
CA ARG A 60 -29.22 12.61 8.28
C ARG A 60 -28.17 12.88 7.17
N ASP A 61 -27.83 14.14 6.92
CA ASP A 61 -26.87 14.53 5.88
C ASP A 61 -25.44 14.07 6.22
N LYS A 62 -25.18 13.71 7.49
CA LYS A 62 -23.91 13.16 7.99
C LYS A 62 -23.94 11.65 8.17
N LEU A 63 -25.02 10.97 7.78
CA LEU A 63 -25.14 9.52 7.91
C LEU A 63 -23.99 8.82 7.15
N VAL A 64 -23.28 7.92 7.80
CA VAL A 64 -22.17 7.16 7.20
C VAL A 64 -22.67 5.82 6.69
N GLU A 65 -23.34 5.06 7.56
CA GLU A 65 -23.89 3.76 7.20
C GLU A 65 -25.07 3.37 8.11
N VAL A 66 -25.88 2.42 7.63
CA VAL A 66 -26.95 1.77 8.38
C VAL A 66 -26.64 0.27 8.43
N VAL A 67 -26.67 -0.30 9.64
CA VAL A 67 -26.37 -1.71 9.91
C VAL A 67 -27.64 -2.43 10.34
N LEU A 68 -27.93 -3.53 9.66
CA LEU A 68 -29.08 -4.40 9.91
C LEU A 68 -28.58 -5.83 10.12
N ASP A 69 -28.62 -6.32 11.35
CA ASP A 69 -28.20 -7.70 11.68
C ASP A 69 -29.39 -8.47 12.26
N LEU A 70 -29.67 -9.66 11.74
CA LEU A 70 -30.78 -10.50 12.19
C LEU A 70 -30.73 -10.72 13.72
N GLY A 71 -31.82 -10.36 14.40
CA GLY A 71 -31.95 -10.49 15.86
C GLY A 71 -31.25 -9.38 16.67
N ARG A 72 -30.66 -8.36 16.02
CA ARG A 72 -30.10 -7.17 16.68
C ARG A 72 -30.90 -5.92 16.34
N ARG A 73 -30.76 -4.87 17.15
CA ARG A 73 -31.41 -3.58 16.87
C ARG A 73 -30.74 -2.91 15.66
N PRO A 74 -31.52 -2.29 14.75
CA PRO A 74 -30.95 -1.58 13.62
C PRO A 74 -30.17 -0.35 14.10
N GLU A 75 -28.99 -0.14 13.53
CA GLU A 75 -28.04 0.90 13.98
C GLU A 75 -27.72 1.85 12.82
N ALA A 76 -27.77 3.16 13.07
CA ALA A 76 -27.21 4.18 12.19
C ALA A 76 -25.88 4.67 12.75
N ARG A 77 -24.88 4.80 11.88
CA ARG A 77 -23.56 5.33 12.24
C ARG A 77 -23.35 6.69 11.60
N PHE A 78 -22.84 7.60 12.42
CA PHE A 78 -22.42 8.95 12.11
C PHE A 78 -20.92 9.07 12.41
N PRO A 79 -20.22 10.14 11.97
CA PRO A 79 -18.76 10.25 12.14
C PRO A 79 -18.27 10.11 13.59
N ASN A 80 -19.09 10.53 14.56
CA ASN A 80 -18.70 10.56 15.97
C ASN A 80 -19.65 9.75 16.88
N ALA A 81 -20.65 9.07 16.33
CA ALA A 81 -21.70 8.42 17.12
C ALA A 81 -22.35 7.26 16.37
N ALA A 82 -22.91 6.32 17.14
CA ALA A 82 -23.78 5.27 16.63
C ALA A 82 -25.07 5.28 17.43
N GLU A 83 -26.21 5.20 16.75
CA GLU A 83 -27.53 5.33 17.35
C GLU A 83 -28.45 4.20 16.88
N TYR A 84 -29.21 3.63 17.81
CA TYR A 84 -30.22 2.63 17.47
C TYR A 84 -31.46 3.30 16.89
N LEU A 85 -31.90 2.82 15.73
CA LEU A 85 -33.06 3.36 15.01
C LEU A 85 -34.39 2.80 15.51
N SER A 86 -34.36 1.68 16.24
CA SER A 86 -35.53 1.01 16.81
C SER A 86 -35.14 0.21 18.06
N ASP A 87 -36.10 -0.01 18.96
CA ASP A 87 -35.98 -1.00 20.04
C ASP A 87 -36.31 -2.42 19.57
N GLN A 88 -37.04 -2.55 18.46
CA GLN A 88 -37.35 -3.85 17.86
C GLN A 88 -36.13 -4.41 17.12
N PRO A 89 -35.74 -5.66 17.38
CA PRO A 89 -34.70 -6.34 16.61
C PRO A 89 -35.08 -6.50 15.14
N VAL A 90 -34.09 -6.43 14.25
CA VAL A 90 -34.22 -6.69 12.82
C VAL A 90 -34.69 -8.13 12.61
N THR A 91 -35.75 -8.28 11.83
CA THR A 91 -36.34 -9.57 11.49
C THR A 91 -35.86 -10.06 10.13
N ARG A 92 -36.12 -11.33 9.81
CA ARG A 92 -35.83 -11.87 8.47
C ARG A 92 -36.62 -11.12 7.38
N ALA A 93 -37.88 -10.76 7.66
CA ALA A 93 -38.71 -9.99 6.75
C ALA A 93 -38.13 -8.60 6.43
N ASP A 94 -37.47 -7.95 7.40
CA ASP A 94 -36.80 -6.66 7.18
C ASP A 94 -35.61 -6.80 6.23
N LEU A 95 -34.82 -7.87 6.37
CA LEU A 95 -33.70 -8.16 5.47
C LEU A 95 -34.18 -8.52 4.07
N ASP A 96 -35.20 -9.38 3.96
CA ASP A 96 -35.79 -9.79 2.67
C ASP A 96 -36.36 -8.57 1.93
N TYR A 97 -37.04 -7.65 2.65
CA TYR A 97 -37.53 -6.39 2.09
C TYR A 97 -36.43 -5.55 1.45
N CYS A 98 -35.25 -5.49 2.08
CA CYS A 98 -34.09 -4.78 1.54
C CYS A 98 -33.51 -5.50 0.32
N ILE A 99 -33.33 -6.82 0.42
CA ILE A 99 -32.71 -7.65 -0.64
C ILE A 99 -33.54 -7.57 -1.92
N GLU A 100 -34.87 -7.65 -1.84
CA GLU A 100 -35.76 -7.54 -3.00
C GLU A 100 -35.61 -6.21 -3.75
N ARG A 101 -35.26 -5.12 -3.05
CA ARG A 101 -35.11 -3.77 -3.64
C ARG A 101 -33.70 -3.48 -4.12
N VAL A 102 -32.70 -4.05 -3.46
CA VAL A 102 -31.30 -3.91 -3.85
C VAL A 102 -30.99 -4.76 -5.07
N GLY A 103 -31.58 -5.95 -5.17
CA GLY A 103 -31.37 -6.88 -6.27
C GLY A 103 -30.26 -7.90 -5.99
N MET A 104 -29.51 -8.27 -7.03
CA MET A 104 -28.52 -9.35 -6.94
C MET A 104 -27.21 -8.86 -6.32
N PHE A 105 -26.66 -9.65 -5.40
CA PHE A 105 -25.32 -9.43 -4.85
C PHE A 105 -24.26 -10.10 -5.72
N SER A 106 -23.14 -9.42 -5.94
CA SER A 106 -21.96 -9.94 -6.62
C SER A 106 -21.22 -11.00 -5.79
N GLY A 107 -20.24 -11.67 -6.40
CA GLY A 107 -19.46 -12.75 -5.78
C GLY A 107 -18.67 -12.35 -4.53
N ASP A 108 -18.45 -11.04 -4.30
CA ASP A 108 -17.82 -10.48 -3.11
C ASP A 108 -18.83 -9.98 -2.06
N ASN A 109 -20.10 -10.38 -2.18
CA ASN A 109 -21.21 -10.00 -1.30
C ASN A 109 -21.54 -8.50 -1.29
N ARG A 110 -21.23 -7.77 -2.37
CA ARG A 110 -21.62 -6.37 -2.55
C ARG A 110 -22.81 -6.24 -3.51
N ALA A 111 -23.52 -5.14 -3.37
CA ALA A 111 -24.50 -4.66 -4.34
C ALA A 111 -24.51 -3.13 -4.30
N GLY A 112 -24.79 -2.52 -5.45
CA GLY A 112 -24.97 -1.08 -5.57
C GLY A 112 -26.41 -0.73 -5.88
N ILE A 113 -26.78 0.52 -5.59
CA ILE A 113 -28.03 1.09 -6.12
C ILE A 113 -27.65 1.82 -7.41
N GLU A 114 -28.33 1.49 -8.52
CA GLU A 114 -28.12 2.11 -9.83
C GLU A 114 -28.06 3.64 -9.75
N ARG A 115 -27.15 4.24 -10.52
CA ARG A 115 -26.92 5.70 -10.59
C ARG A 115 -26.47 6.36 -9.28
N THR A 116 -26.20 5.59 -8.22
CA THR A 116 -25.71 6.12 -6.93
C THR A 116 -24.32 5.58 -6.59
N LEU A 117 -23.70 6.14 -5.55
CA LEU A 117 -22.46 5.63 -4.97
C LEU A 117 -22.70 4.79 -3.71
N HIS A 118 -23.96 4.50 -3.39
CA HIS A 118 -24.29 3.68 -2.24
C HIS A 118 -23.81 2.25 -2.42
N ARG A 119 -23.35 1.67 -1.32
CA ARG A 119 -22.89 0.29 -1.27
C ARG A 119 -23.63 -0.48 -0.21
N ILE A 120 -24.16 -1.63 -0.58
CA ILE A 120 -24.84 -2.55 0.30
C ILE A 120 -23.99 -3.82 0.37
N SER A 121 -23.51 -4.15 1.56
CA SER A 121 -22.68 -5.34 1.80
C SER A 121 -23.46 -6.35 2.61
N ALA A 122 -23.58 -7.58 2.09
CA ALA A 122 -24.28 -8.68 2.75
C ALA A 122 -23.34 -9.53 3.61
N ILE A 123 -23.81 -9.90 4.79
CA ILE A 123 -23.20 -10.93 5.64
C ILE A 123 -24.02 -12.21 5.45
N ARG A 124 -23.35 -13.32 5.11
CA ARG A 124 -24.00 -14.62 4.88
C ARG A 124 -23.64 -15.65 5.93
N ASN A 125 -24.58 -16.52 6.27
CA ASN A 125 -24.32 -17.69 7.09
C ASN A 125 -23.66 -18.82 6.27
N ARG A 126 -23.31 -19.94 6.92
CA ARG A 126 -22.70 -21.11 6.26
C ARG A 126 -23.58 -21.76 5.19
N ALA A 127 -24.90 -21.55 5.25
CA ALA A 127 -25.85 -22.00 4.24
C ALA A 127 -25.97 -21.03 3.05
N GLY A 128 -25.23 -19.91 3.06
CA GLY A 128 -25.25 -18.89 2.00
C GLY A 128 -26.38 -17.88 2.13
N GLU A 129 -27.21 -17.94 3.17
CA GLU A 129 -28.32 -17.00 3.37
C GLU A 129 -27.83 -15.68 3.97
N VAL A 130 -28.41 -14.56 3.52
CA VAL A 130 -28.08 -13.24 4.05
C VAL A 130 -28.68 -13.07 5.46
N ILE A 131 -27.81 -12.84 6.44
CA ILE A 131 -28.18 -12.64 7.85
C ILE A 131 -27.88 -11.24 8.36
N GLY A 132 -27.24 -10.40 7.54
CA GLY A 132 -27.04 -8.99 7.85
C GLY A 132 -26.69 -8.16 6.63
N LEU A 133 -26.91 -6.85 6.72
CA LEU A 133 -26.67 -5.86 5.69
C LEU A 133 -25.96 -4.65 6.29
N THR A 134 -24.93 -4.17 5.59
CA THR A 134 -24.30 -2.86 5.85
C THR A 134 -24.56 -1.96 4.65
N CYS A 135 -25.38 -0.92 4.84
CA CYS A 135 -25.78 0.03 3.81
C CYS A 135 -24.98 1.33 3.98
N ARG A 136 -23.93 1.53 3.18
CA ARG A 136 -23.04 2.69 3.23
C ARG A 136 -23.53 3.82 2.33
N VAL A 137 -23.49 5.04 2.87
CA VAL A 137 -23.86 6.26 2.16
C VAL A 137 -22.69 6.71 1.29
N GLY A 138 -22.79 6.53 -0.03
CA GLY A 138 -21.83 7.10 -0.97
C GLY A 138 -22.12 8.57 -1.23
N ARG A 139 -21.07 9.36 -1.45
CA ARG A 139 -21.18 10.79 -1.77
C ARG A 139 -20.28 11.16 -2.93
N ALA A 140 -20.77 12.01 -3.82
CA ALA A 140 -19.96 12.70 -4.79
C ALA A 140 -19.65 14.11 -4.30
N VAL A 141 -18.37 14.48 -4.33
CA VAL A 141 -17.89 15.81 -3.97
C VAL A 141 -17.27 16.41 -5.22
N PHE A 142 -17.66 17.63 -5.55
CA PHE A 142 -17.17 18.40 -6.70
C PHE A 142 -16.39 19.64 -6.22
N GLY A 143 -15.59 20.22 -7.12
CA GLY A 143 -14.74 21.38 -6.87
C GLY A 143 -13.36 21.02 -6.30
N THR A 144 -12.97 19.74 -6.30
CA THR A 144 -11.66 19.31 -5.76
C THR A 144 -10.56 19.47 -6.81
N ILE A 145 -10.90 19.37 -8.09
CA ILE A 145 -9.94 19.46 -9.19
C ILE A 145 -9.44 20.87 -9.49
N GLY A 146 -10.02 21.92 -8.89
CA GLY A 146 -9.62 23.30 -9.18
C GLY A 146 -8.10 23.51 -9.06
N MET A 147 -7.45 22.78 -8.14
CA MET A 147 -6.00 22.78 -7.95
C MET A 147 -5.18 22.27 -9.15
N ILE A 148 -5.75 21.46 -10.04
CA ILE A 148 -5.04 20.79 -11.15
C ILE A 148 -5.76 20.92 -12.48
N ARG A 149 -6.81 21.74 -12.57
CA ARG A 149 -7.64 21.86 -13.77
C ARG A 149 -6.82 22.22 -15.00
N ASP A 150 -5.92 23.20 -14.85
CA ASP A 150 -4.93 23.61 -15.84
C ASP A 150 -4.08 22.43 -16.34
N LEU A 151 -3.69 21.51 -15.44
CA LEU A 151 -2.89 20.33 -15.78
C LEU A 151 -3.71 19.29 -16.55
N VAL A 152 -4.97 19.07 -16.17
CA VAL A 152 -5.90 18.15 -16.84
C VAL A 152 -6.15 18.59 -18.28
N GLU A 153 -6.29 19.89 -18.51
CA GLU A 153 -6.53 20.50 -19.81
C GLU A 153 -5.32 20.37 -20.77
N THR A 154 -4.10 20.13 -20.25
CA THR A 154 -2.91 19.92 -21.10
C THR A 154 -2.97 18.66 -21.96
N GLY A 155 -3.81 17.68 -21.60
CA GLY A 155 -3.89 16.40 -22.29
C GLY A 155 -2.76 15.42 -21.98
N ARG A 156 -1.84 15.76 -21.08
CA ARG A 156 -0.74 14.89 -20.64
C ARG A 156 -1.23 13.80 -19.67
N SER A 157 -0.47 12.73 -19.54
CA SER A 157 -0.81 11.64 -18.62
C SER A 157 -0.51 12.04 -17.17
N ILE A 158 -1.45 11.81 -16.26
CA ILE A 158 -1.43 12.25 -14.86
C ILE A 158 -1.48 11.05 -13.90
N LEU A 159 -0.48 10.94 -13.02
CA LEU A 159 -0.45 9.99 -11.93
C LEU A 159 -0.77 10.66 -10.60
N MET A 160 -1.71 10.12 -9.84
CA MET A 160 -2.06 10.61 -8.50
C MET A 160 -1.54 9.65 -7.42
N LEU A 161 -0.86 10.19 -6.43
CA LEU A 161 -0.28 9.47 -5.29
C LEU A 161 -0.80 10.04 -4.00
N GLY A 162 -0.90 9.24 -2.95
CA GLY A 162 -1.37 9.70 -1.66
C GLY A 162 -1.91 8.60 -0.78
N ARG A 163 -1.99 8.90 0.52
CA ARG A 163 -2.48 7.96 1.52
C ARG A 163 -3.94 7.54 1.24
N PRO A 164 -4.38 6.37 1.71
CA PRO A 164 -5.79 6.00 1.69
C PRO A 164 -6.68 7.10 2.31
N GLY A 165 -7.85 7.36 1.71
CA GLY A 165 -8.83 8.33 2.24
C GLY A 165 -8.54 9.81 1.97
N VAL A 166 -7.43 10.15 1.29
CA VAL A 166 -7.08 11.56 0.98
C VAL A 166 -7.95 12.20 -0.11
N GLY A 167 -8.75 11.40 -0.84
CA GLY A 167 -9.65 11.89 -1.89
C GLY A 167 -9.21 11.61 -3.33
N LYS A 168 -8.27 10.66 -3.54
CA LYS A 168 -7.81 10.23 -4.88
C LYS A 168 -8.96 9.88 -5.81
N THR A 169 -9.86 9.00 -5.38
CA THR A 169 -11.02 8.56 -6.16
C THR A 169 -11.98 9.71 -6.47
N THR A 170 -12.16 10.64 -5.52
CA THR A 170 -12.98 11.85 -5.71
C THR A 170 -12.41 12.71 -6.84
N ALA A 171 -11.10 12.94 -6.83
CA ALA A 171 -10.42 13.68 -7.89
C ALA A 171 -10.47 12.93 -9.23
N LEU A 172 -10.20 11.62 -9.27
CA LEU A 172 -10.30 10.81 -10.49
C LEU A 172 -11.69 10.90 -11.14
N ARG A 173 -12.75 10.77 -10.32
CA ARG A 173 -14.14 10.86 -10.78
C ARG A 173 -14.42 12.20 -11.46
N GLU A 174 -13.98 13.28 -10.83
CA GLU A 174 -14.20 14.63 -11.34
C GLU A 174 -13.34 14.92 -12.59
N VAL A 175 -12.10 14.44 -12.64
CA VAL A 175 -11.25 14.50 -13.83
C VAL A 175 -11.90 13.76 -15.01
N ALA A 176 -12.47 12.58 -14.77
CA ALA A 176 -13.18 11.82 -15.79
C ALA A 176 -14.37 12.62 -16.34
N ARG A 177 -15.18 13.24 -15.47
CA ARG A 177 -16.30 14.11 -15.86
C ARG A 177 -15.86 15.28 -16.72
N ILE A 178 -14.82 16.01 -16.32
CA ILE A 178 -14.34 17.18 -17.07
C ILE A 178 -13.79 16.78 -18.43
N LEU A 179 -12.98 15.71 -18.47
CA LEU A 179 -12.44 15.20 -19.74
C LEU A 179 -13.57 14.75 -20.67
N ALA A 180 -14.61 14.11 -20.13
CA ALA A 180 -15.73 13.61 -20.91
C ALA A 180 -16.68 14.74 -21.34
N ASP A 181 -17.24 15.52 -20.42
CA ASP A 181 -18.31 16.47 -20.71
C ASP A 181 -17.82 17.82 -21.26
N GLU A 182 -16.76 18.38 -20.65
CA GLU A 182 -16.28 19.73 -20.98
C GLU A 182 -15.29 19.70 -22.14
N LEU A 183 -14.26 18.84 -22.06
CA LEU A 183 -13.24 18.67 -23.11
C LEU A 183 -13.68 17.74 -24.23
N ASN A 184 -14.87 17.16 -24.11
CA ASN A 184 -15.52 16.34 -25.10
C ASN A 184 -14.77 15.05 -25.52
N LYS A 185 -13.87 14.52 -24.69
CA LYS A 185 -13.04 13.35 -25.02
C LYS A 185 -13.78 12.02 -24.86
N ARG A 186 -13.33 11.00 -25.59
CA ARG A 186 -13.71 9.59 -25.40
C ARG A 186 -12.99 9.03 -24.18
N VAL A 187 -13.64 9.12 -23.02
CA VAL A 187 -13.13 8.63 -21.74
C VAL A 187 -13.66 7.25 -21.42
N VAL A 188 -12.76 6.32 -21.09
CA VAL A 188 -13.10 4.99 -20.53
C VAL A 188 -12.50 4.86 -19.13
N ILE A 189 -13.32 4.50 -18.16
CA ILE A 189 -12.92 4.26 -16.77
C ILE A 189 -12.80 2.76 -16.56
N ILE A 190 -11.64 2.32 -16.07
CA ILE A 190 -11.39 0.95 -15.60
C ILE A 190 -11.59 0.96 -14.09
N ASP A 191 -12.74 0.47 -13.64
CA ASP A 191 -13.19 0.57 -12.25
C ASP A 191 -13.14 -0.81 -11.59
N THR A 192 -12.08 -1.06 -10.83
CA THR A 192 -11.87 -2.36 -10.15
C THR A 192 -12.61 -2.43 -8.83
N SER A 193 -12.62 -1.33 -8.06
CA SER A 193 -13.24 -1.27 -6.73
C SER A 193 -14.71 -0.82 -6.77
N ASN A 194 -15.17 -0.42 -7.96
CA ASN A 194 -16.45 0.25 -8.23
C ASN A 194 -16.61 1.55 -7.43
N GLU A 195 -15.49 2.19 -7.07
CA GLU A 195 -15.53 3.41 -6.26
C GLU A 195 -15.70 4.66 -7.13
N ILE A 196 -15.26 4.65 -8.38
CA ILE A 196 -15.33 5.83 -9.25
C ILE A 196 -16.77 6.04 -9.72
N ALA A 197 -17.39 5.00 -10.26
CA ALA A 197 -18.68 5.08 -10.92
C ALA A 197 -19.84 4.43 -10.13
N GLY A 198 -19.56 3.79 -8.99
CA GLY A 198 -20.54 3.11 -8.15
C GLY A 198 -20.69 1.63 -8.46
N ASP A 199 -21.29 0.89 -7.52
CA ASP A 199 -21.43 -0.58 -7.58
C ASP A 199 -22.53 -1.07 -8.55
N GLY A 200 -23.48 -0.21 -8.95
CA GLY A 200 -24.59 -0.59 -9.84
C GLY A 200 -24.19 -0.71 -11.32
N ASP A 201 -25.00 -1.39 -12.14
CA ASP A 201 -24.76 -1.55 -13.60
C ASP A 201 -24.83 -0.22 -14.35
N ILE A 202 -25.74 0.66 -13.93
CA ILE A 202 -25.83 2.03 -14.44
C ILE A 202 -24.93 2.93 -13.58
N PRO A 203 -23.87 3.55 -14.16
CA PRO A 203 -22.92 4.34 -13.41
C PRO A 203 -23.54 5.64 -12.86
N HIS A 204 -22.95 6.18 -11.80
CA HIS A 204 -23.34 7.46 -11.22
C HIS A 204 -23.13 8.61 -12.23
N PRO A 205 -24.06 9.60 -12.34
CA PRO A 205 -23.90 10.77 -13.21
C PRO A 205 -22.65 11.64 -12.98
N ALA A 206 -21.87 11.37 -11.93
CA ALA A 206 -20.74 12.20 -11.50
C ALA A 206 -19.49 11.94 -12.35
N ILE A 207 -19.49 10.88 -13.17
CA ILE A 207 -18.46 10.63 -14.19
C ILE A 207 -18.80 11.31 -15.54
N GLY A 208 -19.92 12.05 -15.62
CA GLY A 208 -20.39 12.63 -16.87
C GLY A 208 -20.76 11.56 -17.89
N ARG A 209 -20.44 11.80 -19.16
CA ARG A 209 -20.61 10.82 -20.25
C ARG A 209 -19.50 9.77 -20.37
N ALA A 210 -18.56 9.73 -19.44
CA ALA A 210 -17.49 8.73 -19.47
C ALA A 210 -18.09 7.32 -19.46
N ARG A 211 -17.47 6.41 -20.22
CA ARG A 211 -17.87 5.00 -20.26
C ARG A 211 -17.14 4.24 -19.16
N ARG A 212 -17.77 3.22 -18.59
CA ARG A 212 -17.17 2.38 -17.55
C ARG A 212 -16.99 0.95 -18.04
N MET A 213 -15.85 0.36 -17.74
CA MET A 213 -15.61 -1.08 -17.77
C MET A 213 -15.35 -1.56 -16.34
N GLN A 214 -16.18 -2.48 -15.86
CA GLN A 214 -16.00 -3.10 -14.54
C GLN A 214 -15.04 -4.26 -14.64
N VAL A 215 -14.16 -4.38 -13.64
CA VAL A 215 -13.24 -5.50 -13.56
C VAL A 215 -13.82 -6.58 -12.66
N ALA A 216 -14.08 -7.78 -13.21
CA ALA A 216 -14.69 -8.87 -12.44
C ALA A 216 -13.81 -9.36 -11.28
N ARG A 217 -12.49 -9.30 -11.45
CA ARG A 217 -11.48 -9.69 -10.45
C ARG A 217 -10.26 -8.79 -10.56
N PRO A 218 -9.69 -8.29 -9.45
CA PRO A 218 -8.54 -7.37 -9.49
C PRO A 218 -7.38 -7.87 -10.35
N GLU A 219 -7.08 -9.17 -10.28
CA GLU A 219 -6.01 -9.80 -11.08
C GLU A 219 -6.17 -9.64 -12.61
N LEU A 220 -7.40 -9.42 -13.09
CA LEU A 220 -7.73 -9.29 -14.52
C LEU A 220 -7.71 -7.84 -15.00
N GLN A 221 -7.45 -6.86 -14.13
CA GLN A 221 -7.50 -5.44 -14.47
C GLN A 221 -6.64 -5.10 -15.70
N HIS A 222 -5.43 -5.64 -15.78
CA HIS A 222 -4.54 -5.44 -16.93
C HIS A 222 -5.16 -5.90 -18.26
N GLN A 223 -5.95 -6.97 -18.28
CA GLN A 223 -6.61 -7.46 -19.49
C GLN A 223 -7.72 -6.49 -19.92
N VAL A 224 -8.53 -6.03 -18.96
CA VAL A 224 -9.59 -5.04 -19.21
C VAL A 224 -9.01 -3.72 -19.70
N MET A 225 -7.84 -3.31 -19.20
CA MET A 225 -7.13 -2.12 -19.69
C MET A 225 -6.74 -2.25 -21.18
N ILE A 226 -6.25 -3.42 -21.61
CA ILE A 226 -5.89 -3.67 -23.01
C ILE A 226 -7.15 -3.76 -23.88
N GLU A 227 -8.16 -4.49 -23.42
CA GLU A 227 -9.47 -4.63 -24.08
C GLU A 227 -10.10 -3.26 -24.36
N ALA A 228 -10.02 -2.34 -23.40
CA ALA A 228 -10.54 -0.98 -23.55
C ALA A 228 -9.93 -0.27 -24.77
N VAL A 229 -8.62 -0.39 -24.98
CA VAL A 229 -7.95 0.22 -26.14
C VAL A 229 -8.33 -0.47 -27.43
N GLU A 230 -8.33 -1.80 -27.43
CA GLU A 230 -8.60 -2.61 -28.62
C GLU A 230 -10.03 -2.43 -29.14
N ASN A 231 -11.01 -2.35 -28.25
CA ASN A 231 -12.42 -2.38 -28.62
C ASN A 231 -13.12 -1.01 -28.60
N HIS A 232 -12.57 0.00 -27.92
CA HIS A 232 -13.28 1.26 -27.69
C HIS A 232 -12.55 2.52 -28.17
N MET A 233 -11.33 2.40 -28.70
CA MET A 233 -10.53 3.53 -29.24
C MET A 233 -10.59 4.81 -28.36
N PRO A 234 -10.31 4.70 -27.05
CA PRO A 234 -10.40 5.82 -26.13
C PRO A 234 -9.33 6.88 -26.40
N GLU A 235 -9.64 8.13 -26.07
CA GLU A 235 -8.64 9.21 -26.01
C GLU A 235 -8.04 9.30 -24.61
N VAL A 236 -8.82 8.91 -23.60
CA VAL A 236 -8.41 8.89 -22.20
C VAL A 236 -8.83 7.56 -21.57
N ILE A 237 -7.91 6.95 -20.84
CA ILE A 237 -8.22 5.86 -19.92
C ILE A 237 -7.99 6.35 -18.48
N VAL A 238 -9.01 6.20 -17.64
CA VAL A 238 -8.97 6.51 -16.21
C VAL A 238 -8.88 5.20 -15.43
N ILE A 239 -7.90 5.06 -14.55
CA ILE A 239 -7.63 3.82 -13.79
C ILE A 239 -7.66 4.13 -12.31
N ASP A 240 -8.45 3.36 -11.55
CA ASP A 240 -8.60 3.57 -10.11
C ASP A 240 -7.27 3.43 -9.37
N GLU A 241 -6.67 2.25 -9.35
CA GLU A 241 -5.38 1.99 -8.70
C GLU A 241 -4.52 1.04 -9.54
N ILE A 242 -3.26 1.40 -9.77
CA ILE A 242 -2.23 0.58 -10.40
C ILE A 242 -1.32 0.04 -9.30
N GLY A 243 -1.32 -1.28 -9.14
CA GLY A 243 -0.63 -1.99 -8.07
C GLY A 243 0.25 -3.16 -8.54
N THR A 244 0.03 -3.72 -9.74
CA THR A 244 0.76 -4.90 -10.22
C THR A 244 1.69 -4.62 -11.39
N GLU A 245 2.65 -5.53 -11.62
CA GLU A 245 3.61 -5.42 -12.74
C GLU A 245 2.89 -5.47 -14.09
N LEU A 246 1.87 -6.33 -14.20
CA LEU A 246 1.08 -6.49 -15.41
C LEU A 246 0.27 -5.22 -15.72
N GLU A 247 -0.29 -4.56 -14.71
CA GLU A 247 -0.98 -3.27 -14.88
C GLU A 247 -0.01 -2.16 -15.29
N ALA A 248 1.19 -2.11 -14.70
CA ALA A 248 2.21 -1.13 -15.08
C ALA A 248 2.68 -1.33 -16.53
N LEU A 249 2.86 -2.58 -16.96
CA LEU A 249 3.17 -2.95 -18.34
C LEU A 249 2.03 -2.56 -19.30
N ALA A 250 0.78 -2.85 -18.92
CA ALA A 250 -0.39 -2.46 -19.70
C ALA A 250 -0.49 -0.94 -19.83
N ALA A 251 -0.32 -0.19 -18.75
CA ALA A 251 -0.30 1.27 -18.77
C ALA A 251 0.78 1.81 -19.72
N ARG A 252 2.01 1.28 -19.67
CA ARG A 252 3.07 1.66 -20.62
C ARG A 252 2.66 1.40 -22.07
N THR A 253 2.14 0.21 -22.36
CA THR A 253 1.70 -0.17 -23.71
C THR A 253 0.58 0.75 -24.23
N ILE A 254 -0.32 1.17 -23.35
CA ILE A 254 -1.42 2.09 -23.67
C ILE A 254 -0.89 3.50 -23.96
N ALA A 255 0.03 4.00 -23.13
CA ALA A 255 0.65 5.30 -23.32
C ALA A 255 1.45 5.36 -24.63
N GLU A 256 2.18 4.29 -24.99
CA GLU A 256 2.92 4.19 -26.26
C GLU A 256 2.00 4.27 -27.49
N ARG A 257 0.71 3.91 -27.34
CA ARG A 257 -0.32 4.08 -28.38
C ARG A 257 -0.91 5.50 -28.44
N GLY A 258 -0.44 6.42 -27.60
CA GLY A 258 -0.86 7.82 -27.57
C GLY A 258 -2.17 8.09 -26.83
N VAL A 259 -2.64 7.14 -26.01
CA VAL A 259 -3.82 7.34 -25.16
C VAL A 259 -3.40 8.07 -23.88
N GLN A 260 -4.13 9.12 -23.51
CA GLN A 260 -3.91 9.82 -22.24
C GLN A 260 -4.30 8.91 -21.07
N LEU A 261 -3.42 8.78 -20.08
CA LEU A 261 -3.71 8.02 -18.86
C LEU A 261 -3.91 8.95 -17.68
N VAL A 262 -4.97 8.70 -16.90
CA VAL A 262 -5.16 9.30 -15.59
C VAL A 262 -5.35 8.17 -14.60
N GLY A 263 -4.54 8.07 -13.56
CA GLY A 263 -4.77 7.01 -12.58
C GLY A 263 -4.08 7.24 -11.27
N THR A 264 -4.33 6.34 -10.32
CA THR A 264 -3.61 6.35 -9.05
C THR A 264 -2.70 5.14 -8.92
N ALA A 265 -1.72 5.22 -8.03
CA ALA A 265 -0.87 4.07 -7.71
C ALA A 265 -0.59 4.00 -6.21
N HIS A 266 -0.18 2.80 -5.78
CA HIS A 266 0.17 2.56 -4.39
C HIS A 266 1.47 3.31 -4.02
N GLY A 267 1.33 4.36 -3.23
CA GLY A 267 2.46 5.16 -2.77
C GLY A 267 2.02 6.54 -2.28
N ASN A 268 2.76 7.09 -1.32
CA ASN A 268 2.49 8.43 -0.79
C ASN A 268 3.27 9.51 -1.54
N ARG A 269 4.44 9.15 -2.09
CA ARG A 269 5.37 10.04 -2.78
C ARG A 269 6.01 9.36 -3.98
N ILE A 270 6.50 10.15 -4.93
CA ILE A 270 7.19 9.63 -6.13
C ILE A 270 8.44 8.80 -5.77
N GLU A 271 9.12 9.14 -4.67
CA GLU A 271 10.26 8.37 -4.17
C GLU A 271 9.91 6.92 -3.82
N ASN A 272 8.67 6.65 -3.39
CA ASN A 272 8.21 5.29 -3.11
C ASN A 272 8.13 4.47 -4.42
N LEU A 273 7.72 5.09 -5.52
CA LEU A 273 7.65 4.43 -6.83
C LEU A 273 9.04 4.11 -7.37
N ILE A 274 10.00 5.04 -7.23
CA ILE A 274 11.39 4.84 -7.68
C ILE A 274 12.02 3.60 -7.01
N LYS A 275 11.71 3.38 -5.73
CA LYS A 275 12.23 2.24 -4.95
C LYS A 275 11.45 0.94 -5.19
N ASN A 276 10.25 1.02 -5.76
CA ASN A 276 9.39 -0.13 -5.98
C ASN A 276 9.69 -0.74 -7.36
N PRO A 277 10.30 -1.94 -7.44
CA PRO A 277 10.66 -2.54 -8.73
C PRO A 277 9.44 -2.75 -9.64
N THR A 278 8.29 -3.09 -9.07
CA THR A 278 7.04 -3.36 -9.79
C THR A 278 6.43 -2.09 -10.40
N LEU A 279 6.40 -1.00 -9.66
CA LEU A 279 5.75 0.26 -10.08
C LEU A 279 6.72 1.29 -10.66
N SER A 280 8.03 1.04 -10.60
CA SER A 280 9.05 1.95 -11.14
C SER A 280 8.88 2.22 -12.63
N ASP A 281 8.29 1.27 -13.37
CA ASP A 281 8.01 1.40 -14.79
C ASP A 281 7.03 2.57 -15.09
N LEU A 282 6.15 2.93 -14.16
CA LEU A 282 5.25 4.08 -14.32
C LEU A 282 5.99 5.42 -14.39
N VAL A 283 7.18 5.49 -13.77
CA VAL A 283 8.05 6.68 -13.71
C VAL A 283 9.31 6.52 -14.58
N GLY A 284 9.27 5.60 -15.55
CA GLY A 284 10.31 5.41 -16.57
C GLY A 284 11.24 4.22 -16.33
N GLY A 285 10.98 3.42 -15.29
CA GLY A 285 11.74 2.23 -14.90
C GLY A 285 13.15 2.57 -14.42
N ILE A 286 13.64 1.94 -13.35
CA ILE A 286 14.99 2.24 -12.83
C ILE A 286 15.95 1.10 -13.13
N GLN A 287 17.15 1.43 -13.63
CA GLN A 287 18.22 0.48 -13.89
C GLN A 287 19.58 1.00 -13.44
N SER A 288 20.51 0.09 -13.18
CA SER A 288 21.90 0.41 -12.90
C SER A 288 22.69 0.43 -14.21
N VAL A 289 23.33 1.56 -14.52
CA VAL A 289 24.18 1.73 -15.71
C VAL A 289 25.63 1.92 -15.27
N THR A 290 26.54 1.21 -15.93
CA THR A 290 27.98 1.41 -15.73
C THR A 290 28.50 2.49 -16.67
N LEU A 291 28.90 3.62 -16.11
CA LEU A 291 29.55 4.72 -16.82
C LEU A 291 31.01 4.37 -17.12
N GLY A 292 31.50 4.83 -18.27
CA GLY A 292 32.93 4.83 -18.58
C GLY A 292 33.72 5.74 -17.63
N ASP A 293 35.02 5.48 -17.49
CA ASP A 293 35.91 6.16 -16.53
C ASP A 293 35.94 7.68 -16.70
N GLU A 294 35.88 8.16 -17.95
CA GLU A 294 35.83 9.60 -18.25
C GLU A 294 34.50 10.24 -17.85
N GLU A 295 33.37 9.59 -18.12
CA GLU A 295 32.03 10.12 -17.81
C GLU A 295 31.74 10.07 -16.30
N ALA A 296 32.17 9.01 -15.61
CA ALA A 296 32.09 8.92 -14.15
C ALA A 296 32.91 10.03 -13.47
N ARG A 297 34.11 10.31 -13.98
CA ARG A 297 34.96 11.41 -13.48
C ARG A 297 34.35 12.78 -13.78
N ARG A 298 33.75 12.98 -14.96
CA ARG A 298 33.06 14.22 -15.34
C ARG A 298 31.85 14.51 -14.45
N ARG A 299 31.08 13.49 -14.08
CA ARG A 299 29.89 13.61 -13.22
C ARG A 299 30.20 13.60 -11.72
N GLY A 300 31.44 13.28 -11.33
CA GLY A 300 31.81 13.12 -9.93
C GLY A 300 31.08 11.97 -9.24
N SER A 301 30.68 10.96 -10.00
CA SER A 301 29.86 9.83 -9.53
C SER A 301 30.66 8.53 -9.51
N GLN A 302 30.10 7.50 -8.88
CA GLN A 302 30.63 6.14 -8.99
C GLN A 302 30.51 5.63 -10.43
N LYS A 303 31.27 4.58 -10.78
CA LYS A 303 31.16 3.94 -12.10
C LYS A 303 29.79 3.31 -12.32
N SER A 304 29.08 2.92 -11.27
CA SER A 304 27.69 2.45 -11.37
C SER A 304 26.76 3.54 -10.84
N VAL A 305 25.77 3.93 -11.64
CA VAL A 305 24.74 4.92 -11.29
C VAL A 305 23.36 4.38 -11.64
N LEU A 306 22.34 4.84 -10.91
CA LEU A 306 20.95 4.56 -11.25
C LEU A 306 20.46 5.58 -12.29
N GLU A 307 19.89 5.10 -13.38
CA GLU A 307 19.25 5.91 -14.42
C GLU A 307 17.89 5.33 -14.80
N ARG A 308 17.03 6.15 -15.40
CA ARG A 308 15.77 5.67 -15.97
C ARG A 308 16.02 4.80 -17.20
N LYS A 309 15.17 3.79 -17.41
CA LYS A 309 15.20 2.91 -18.59
C LYS A 309 14.58 3.58 -19.82
N ALA A 310 13.53 4.36 -19.62
CA ALA A 310 12.69 4.95 -20.65
C ALA A 310 12.05 6.28 -20.18
N PRO A 311 11.38 7.03 -21.07
CA PRO A 311 10.46 8.07 -20.65
C PRO A 311 9.39 7.53 -19.69
N PRO A 312 8.90 8.32 -18.73
CA PRO A 312 7.86 7.89 -17.81
C PRO A 312 6.53 7.69 -18.55
N THR A 313 5.74 6.71 -18.12
CA THR A 313 4.37 6.48 -18.62
C THR A 313 3.47 7.67 -18.31
N PHE A 314 3.71 8.35 -17.19
CA PHE A 314 3.00 9.55 -16.77
C PHE A 314 3.91 10.76 -16.83
N ASP A 315 3.48 11.80 -17.53
CA ASP A 315 4.25 13.04 -17.68
C ASP A 315 4.21 13.89 -16.41
N ILE A 316 3.06 13.88 -15.72
CA ILE A 316 2.75 14.66 -14.53
C ILE A 316 2.48 13.69 -13.37
N ALA A 317 3.02 13.98 -12.19
CA ALA A 317 2.66 13.30 -10.95
C ALA A 317 2.15 14.28 -9.89
N ILE A 318 1.11 13.90 -9.16
CA ILE A 318 0.47 14.70 -8.11
C ILE A 318 0.53 13.92 -6.81
N GLU A 319 1.22 14.44 -5.80
CA GLU A 319 1.20 13.88 -4.45
C GLU A 319 0.15 14.59 -3.60
N MET A 320 -0.94 13.90 -3.30
CA MET A 320 -2.00 14.34 -2.42
C MET A 320 -1.59 14.06 -0.96
N LEU A 321 -0.98 15.06 -0.31
CA LEU A 321 -0.60 14.97 1.10
C LEU A 321 -1.84 15.07 2.00
N GLU A 322 -2.70 16.03 1.67
CA GLU A 322 -3.97 16.37 2.34
C GLU A 322 -5.00 16.78 1.29
N ARG A 323 -6.28 16.84 1.67
CA ARG A 323 -7.39 17.18 0.75
C ARG A 323 -7.21 18.53 0.06
N GLN A 324 -6.62 19.51 0.75
CA GLN A 324 -6.46 20.89 0.30
C GLN A 324 -4.99 21.28 0.06
N ARG A 325 -4.06 20.31 0.03
CA ARG A 325 -2.63 20.56 -0.16
C ARG A 325 -1.98 19.47 -0.99
N TRP A 326 -1.66 19.78 -2.23
CA TRP A 326 -1.07 18.84 -3.19
C TRP A 326 0.32 19.32 -3.64
N ILE A 327 1.19 18.37 -3.92
CA ILE A 327 2.48 18.63 -4.57
C ILE A 327 2.36 18.19 -6.02
N VAL A 328 2.74 19.08 -6.95
CA VAL A 328 2.72 18.82 -8.37
C VAL A 328 4.14 18.69 -8.88
N HIS A 329 4.38 17.61 -9.61
CA HIS A 329 5.56 17.36 -10.41
C HIS A 329 5.15 17.48 -11.89
N GLU A 330 5.21 18.68 -12.46
CA GLU A 330 4.78 18.95 -13.85
C GLU A 330 5.64 18.21 -14.90
N ASN A 331 6.88 17.86 -14.53
CA ASN A 331 7.78 17.04 -15.33
C ASN A 331 8.36 15.91 -14.49
N VAL A 332 7.76 14.73 -14.60
CA VAL A 332 8.20 13.51 -13.90
C VAL A 332 9.62 13.12 -14.29
N SER A 333 10.01 13.30 -15.56
CA SER A 333 11.36 12.96 -16.02
C SER A 333 12.45 13.73 -15.26
N GLU A 334 12.30 15.05 -15.18
CA GLU A 334 13.25 15.92 -14.47
C GLU A 334 13.27 15.67 -12.96
N THR A 335 12.10 15.40 -12.39
CA THR A 335 11.93 15.11 -10.97
C THR A 335 12.66 13.82 -10.59
N VAL A 336 12.40 12.74 -11.34
CA VAL A 336 13.03 11.43 -11.09
C VAL A 336 14.53 11.51 -11.32
N ASP A 337 14.99 12.15 -12.39
CA ASP A 337 16.43 12.30 -12.67
C ASP A 337 17.15 13.11 -11.57
N SER A 338 16.48 14.11 -11.00
CA SER A 338 17.02 14.89 -9.87
C SER A 338 17.14 14.03 -8.61
N LEU A 339 16.10 13.25 -8.30
CA LEU A 339 16.07 12.35 -7.15
C LEU A 339 17.11 11.23 -7.25
N LEU A 340 17.28 10.61 -8.42
CA LEU A 340 18.30 9.58 -8.66
C LEU A 340 19.73 10.13 -8.49
N ARG A 341 19.93 11.42 -8.77
CA ARG A 341 21.21 12.13 -8.54
C ARG A 341 21.37 12.64 -7.11
N GLY A 342 20.45 12.33 -6.21
CA GLY A 342 20.48 12.78 -4.81
C GLY A 342 20.20 14.28 -4.62
N ARG A 343 19.60 14.95 -5.62
CA ARG A 343 19.19 16.35 -5.54
C ARG A 343 17.72 16.43 -5.14
N GLN A 344 17.34 17.47 -4.40
CA GLN A 344 15.95 17.75 -4.14
C GLN A 344 15.35 18.52 -5.32
N PRO A 345 14.24 18.05 -5.92
CA PRO A 345 13.55 18.79 -6.97
C PRO A 345 12.85 20.03 -6.39
N ASN A 346 12.59 21.02 -7.24
CA ASN A 346 11.76 22.16 -6.86
C ASN A 346 10.30 21.69 -6.81
N LEU A 347 9.66 21.79 -5.64
CA LEU A 347 8.31 21.29 -5.44
C LEU A 347 7.31 22.42 -5.66
N GLN A 348 6.35 22.21 -6.56
CA GLN A 348 5.20 23.10 -6.71
C GLN A 348 4.11 22.62 -5.76
N VAL A 349 3.87 23.38 -4.70
CA VAL A 349 2.81 23.11 -3.72
C VAL A 349 1.59 23.93 -4.11
N ARG A 350 0.45 23.27 -4.27
CA ARG A 350 -0.84 23.88 -4.56
C ARG A 350 -1.76 23.70 -3.36
N THR A 351 -2.31 24.80 -2.85
CA THR A 351 -3.23 24.82 -1.70
C THR A 351 -4.49 25.59 -2.04
N VAL A 352 -5.62 25.20 -1.45
CA VAL A 352 -6.85 25.99 -1.50
C VAL A 352 -6.91 26.87 -0.26
N ASP A 353 -7.11 28.19 -0.45
CA ASP A 353 -7.29 29.12 0.66
C ASP A 353 -8.73 29.10 1.22
N GLU A 354 -8.96 29.81 2.32
CA GLU A 354 -10.28 29.89 2.98
C GLU A 354 -11.38 30.48 2.07
N THR A 355 -10.99 31.17 0.99
CA THR A 355 -11.91 31.75 0.01
C THR A 355 -12.16 30.83 -1.19
N GLY A 356 -11.54 29.65 -1.23
CA GLY A 356 -11.65 28.68 -2.33
C GLY A 356 -10.70 28.93 -3.50
N ASN A 357 -9.76 29.88 -3.39
CA ASN A 357 -8.81 30.18 -4.45
C ASN A 357 -7.57 29.28 -4.34
N VAL A 358 -7.04 28.88 -5.50
CA VAL A 358 -5.84 28.05 -5.58
C VAL A 358 -4.60 28.93 -5.47
N VAL A 359 -3.83 28.72 -4.42
CA VAL A 359 -2.52 29.33 -4.18
C VAL A 359 -1.43 28.36 -4.62
N VAL A 360 -0.57 28.80 -5.55
CA VAL A 360 0.57 28.03 -6.04
C VAL A 360 1.85 28.60 -5.45
N THR A 361 2.56 27.79 -4.68
CA THR A 361 3.84 28.15 -4.05
C THR A 361 4.95 27.24 -4.57
N GLN A 362 6.12 27.79 -4.88
CA GLN A 362 7.31 26.99 -5.16
C GLN A 362 8.17 26.88 -3.90
N GLU A 363 8.25 25.69 -3.32
CA GLU A 363 9.22 25.39 -2.26
C GLU A 363 10.57 25.10 -2.93
N GLN A 364 11.51 26.05 -2.85
CA GLN A 364 12.89 25.83 -3.28
C GLN A 364 13.57 24.85 -2.33
N ALA A 365 14.30 23.87 -2.90
CA ALA A 365 15.19 23.03 -2.14
C ALA A 365 16.18 23.91 -1.35
N ALA A 366 16.16 23.82 -0.02
CA ALA A 366 17.17 24.48 0.79
C ALA A 366 18.53 23.95 0.34
N ALA A 367 19.38 24.82 -0.20
CA ALA A 367 20.77 24.47 -0.48
C ALA A 367 21.37 23.88 0.81
N PRO A 368 22.14 22.78 0.74
CA PRO A 368 22.83 22.29 1.92
C PRO A 368 23.69 23.44 2.43
N ALA A 369 23.32 23.99 3.58
CA ALA A 369 24.08 25.05 4.21
C ALA A 369 25.46 24.47 4.51
N LEU A 370 26.43 24.78 3.66
CA LEU A 370 27.84 24.63 3.97
C LEU A 370 28.08 25.47 5.22
N ARG A 371 28.06 24.83 6.39
CA ARG A 371 28.49 25.45 7.63
C ARG A 371 29.94 25.89 7.40
N PRO A 372 30.25 27.19 7.44
CA PRO A 372 31.63 27.63 7.39
C PRO A 372 32.28 27.12 8.68
N VAL A 373 33.21 26.20 8.55
CA VAL A 373 34.12 25.88 9.65
C VAL A 373 34.95 27.14 9.89
N PRO A 374 34.95 27.74 11.09
CA PRO A 374 35.78 28.92 11.34
C PRO A 374 37.24 28.52 11.23
N PHE A 375 37.92 29.02 10.19
CA PHE A 375 39.35 28.90 10.00
C PHE A 375 40.03 29.88 10.96
N THR A 376 40.37 29.44 12.16
CA THR A 376 41.32 30.18 13.02
C THR A 376 42.73 29.78 12.60
N GLY A 377 43.33 30.60 11.74
CA GLY A 377 44.73 30.46 11.38
C GLY A 377 45.65 30.93 12.50
N THR A 378 46.74 30.18 12.72
CA THR A 378 48.02 30.72 13.15
C THR A 378 49.12 30.11 12.26
N PRO A 379 50.06 30.92 11.73
CA PRO A 379 51.04 30.45 10.75
C PRO A 379 52.35 30.04 11.44
N LEU A 380 52.89 28.85 11.14
CA LEU A 380 54.32 28.57 11.32
C LEU A 380 54.85 27.61 10.22
N THR A 381 55.82 28.17 9.49
CA THR A 381 56.92 27.70 8.63
C THR A 381 57.30 26.21 8.45
N PRO A 382 58.04 25.88 7.37
CA PRO A 382 58.04 24.57 6.71
C PRO A 382 59.22 23.66 7.11
N GLY A 383 59.00 22.34 7.09
CA GLY A 383 60.10 21.37 7.14
C GLY A 383 59.70 19.90 7.30
N LEU A 384 59.91 19.14 6.21
CA LEU A 384 60.32 17.72 6.14
C LEU A 384 59.26 16.59 6.25
N ALA A 385 59.50 15.61 5.38
CA ALA A 385 58.70 14.45 5.02
C ALA A 385 58.66 13.31 6.07
N GLY A 386 57.61 12.47 6.02
CA GLY A 386 57.64 11.13 6.62
C GLY A 386 56.29 10.47 6.95
N LYS A 387 55.96 9.43 6.17
CA LYS A 387 55.07 8.25 6.36
C LYS A 387 54.28 7.98 7.67
N SER A 388 53.07 7.41 7.42
CA SER A 388 52.37 6.26 8.06
C SER A 388 51.62 6.38 9.40
N SER A 389 50.36 5.90 9.34
CA SER A 389 49.58 5.09 10.30
C SER A 389 49.67 5.34 11.82
N SER A 390 48.52 5.52 12.47
CA SER A 390 48.01 4.62 13.55
C SER A 390 46.82 5.25 14.28
N GLY A 391 45.99 4.40 14.89
CA GLY A 391 44.65 4.72 15.36
C GLY A 391 44.55 5.34 16.76
N TRP A 392 43.30 5.54 17.19
CA TRP A 392 42.89 6.18 18.44
C TRP A 392 43.06 5.27 19.68
N ARG A 393 44.26 4.70 19.86
CA ARG A 393 44.69 4.05 21.11
C ARG A 393 46.06 4.58 21.51
N ALA A 394 46.16 5.87 21.87
CA ALA A 394 47.45 6.42 22.31
C ALA A 394 47.36 7.60 23.31
N SER A 395 46.32 7.71 24.14
CA SER A 395 46.29 8.74 25.20
C SER A 395 45.81 8.32 26.58
N GLY A 396 45.41 7.06 26.79
CA GLY A 396 45.40 6.44 28.13
C GLY A 396 44.81 7.25 29.30
N GLN A 397 43.79 8.08 29.08
CA GLN A 397 43.14 8.86 30.13
C GLN A 397 41.62 8.86 29.94
N MET A 398 40.89 8.40 30.96
CA MET A 398 39.44 8.51 31.09
C MET A 398 39.13 9.57 32.15
N THR A 399 38.31 10.56 31.81
CA THR A 399 37.76 11.54 32.77
C THR A 399 36.32 11.19 33.15
N PRO A 400 35.95 11.15 34.44
CA PRO A 400 34.62 10.78 34.90
C PRO A 400 33.63 11.95 34.82
N VAL A 401 32.36 11.65 34.54
CA VAL A 401 31.23 12.58 34.66
C VAL A 401 30.51 12.30 36.00
N PRO A 402 30.23 13.31 36.85
CA PRO A 402 29.63 13.12 38.18
C PRO A 402 28.11 12.89 38.11
N PRO A 403 27.49 12.31 39.16
CA PRO A 403 26.07 11.95 39.16
C PRO A 403 25.20 13.16 39.57
N ALA A 404 24.14 13.44 38.81
CA ALA A 404 23.15 14.43 39.18
C ALA A 404 22.01 13.78 39.99
N ARG A 405 21.81 14.35 41.18
CA ARG A 405 20.86 13.97 42.23
C ARG A 405 19.42 14.33 41.86
N GLU A 406 18.50 13.54 42.40
CA GLU A 406 17.06 13.78 42.44
C GLU A 406 16.71 15.09 43.17
N SER A 407 15.73 15.81 42.63
CA SER A 407 14.84 16.68 43.42
C SER A 407 13.46 16.67 42.76
N PHE A 408 12.52 16.04 43.46
CA PHE A 408 11.10 16.05 43.17
C PHE A 408 10.53 17.45 43.41
N SER A 409 9.70 17.93 42.48
CA SER A 409 8.65 18.92 42.78
C SER A 409 7.36 18.47 42.11
N TYR A 410 6.33 18.33 42.94
CA TYR A 410 4.95 17.96 42.61
C TYR A 410 4.20 19.24 42.20
N ASN A 411 3.47 19.21 41.08
CA ASN A 411 2.20 19.92 40.94
C ASN A 411 1.37 19.26 39.81
N PRO A 412 0.02 19.32 39.91
CA PRO A 412 -0.87 18.26 39.44
C PRO A 412 -1.25 18.40 37.97
N LEU A 413 -1.50 17.25 37.34
CA LEU A 413 -2.07 17.13 36.00
C LEU A 413 -3.52 17.67 35.96
N PRO A 414 -3.95 18.33 34.87
CA PRO A 414 -5.36 18.35 34.49
C PRO A 414 -5.75 16.99 33.91
N GLU A 415 -6.96 16.53 34.23
CA GLU A 415 -7.56 15.26 33.81
C GLU A 415 -7.53 15.06 32.27
N PRO A 416 -7.35 13.82 31.78
CA PRO A 416 -7.47 13.53 30.35
C PRO A 416 -8.95 13.32 29.96
N PRO A 417 -9.38 13.72 28.75
CA PRO A 417 -10.64 13.26 28.18
C PRO A 417 -10.50 11.81 27.69
N LEU A 418 -11.52 10.98 27.96
CA LEU A 418 -11.67 9.61 27.42
C LEU A 418 -12.50 9.62 26.11
N PRO A 419 -12.43 8.57 25.26
CA PRO A 419 -11.27 7.74 24.93
C PRO A 419 -11.01 7.70 23.41
N PHE A 420 -9.73 7.81 23.03
CA PHE A 420 -9.24 7.32 21.74
C PHE A 420 -9.20 5.79 21.75
N ILE A 421 -9.66 5.16 20.66
CA ILE A 421 -9.53 3.72 20.40
C ILE A 421 -8.05 3.35 20.52
N SER A 422 -7.70 2.63 21.57
CA SER A 422 -6.32 2.37 21.97
C SER A 422 -5.65 1.38 21.02
N GLU A 423 -4.37 1.60 20.69
CA GLU A 423 -3.45 0.67 20.01
C GLU A 423 -3.52 -0.78 20.53
N ARG A 424 -3.94 -0.95 21.79
CA ARG A 424 -4.28 -2.24 22.42
C ARG A 424 -5.31 -3.06 21.64
N GLN A 425 -6.37 -2.46 21.11
CA GLN A 425 -7.41 -3.21 20.38
C GLN A 425 -6.92 -3.68 19.00
N GLN A 426 -6.08 -2.89 18.31
CA GLN A 426 -5.43 -3.33 17.08
C GLN A 426 -4.39 -4.43 17.34
N PHE A 427 -3.66 -4.34 18.46
CA PHE A 427 -2.72 -5.36 18.89
C PHE A 427 -3.43 -6.68 19.25
N ASP A 428 -4.52 -6.62 20.02
CA ASP A 428 -5.32 -7.78 20.40
C ASP A 428 -6.00 -8.42 19.18
N GLN A 429 -6.42 -7.63 18.18
CA GLN A 429 -6.91 -8.15 16.90
C GLN A 429 -5.82 -8.93 16.13
N LEU A 430 -4.61 -8.37 15.99
CA LEU A 430 -3.51 -9.03 15.27
C LEU A 430 -3.02 -10.30 15.98
N LEU A 431 -3.11 -10.33 17.32
CA LEU A 431 -2.84 -11.52 18.12
C LEU A 431 -3.93 -12.59 17.95
N ASN A 432 -5.21 -12.22 18.05
CA ASN A 432 -6.33 -13.15 17.86
C ASN A 432 -6.41 -13.69 16.43
N ASP A 433 -6.12 -12.89 15.41
CA ASP A 433 -6.07 -13.37 14.02
C ASP A 433 -4.93 -14.37 13.78
N SER A 434 -3.89 -14.34 14.62
CA SER A 434 -2.80 -15.31 14.61
C SER A 434 -3.04 -16.52 15.53
N PHE A 435 -4.17 -16.57 16.25
CA PHE A 435 -4.49 -17.57 17.28
C PHE A 435 -5.99 -17.95 17.30
N PRO A 436 -6.38 -19.16 16.87
CA PRO A 436 -7.61 -19.79 17.33
C PRO A 436 -7.41 -20.27 18.78
N ALA A 437 -8.30 -19.83 19.68
CA ALA A 437 -8.39 -20.13 21.11
C ALA A 437 -7.65 -21.39 21.63
N LEU A 438 -6.58 -21.16 22.41
CA LEU A 438 -6.09 -22.13 23.40
C LEU A 438 -6.60 -21.68 24.77
N SER A 439 -7.09 -22.63 25.56
CA SER A 439 -7.69 -22.33 26.86
C SER A 439 -6.60 -21.98 27.89
N GLU A 440 -6.91 -21.10 28.84
CA GLU A 440 -6.01 -20.80 29.99
C GLU A 440 -5.61 -22.07 30.77
N ALA A 441 -6.37 -23.16 30.64
CA ALA A 441 -6.07 -24.45 31.25
C ALA A 441 -4.87 -25.17 30.60
N ASP A 442 -4.60 -24.96 29.31
CA ASP A 442 -3.54 -25.67 28.57
C ASP A 442 -2.13 -25.11 28.88
N LEU A 443 -2.02 -23.80 29.15
CA LEU A 443 -0.76 -23.11 29.47
C LEU A 443 -0.18 -23.51 30.84
N SER A 444 -1.03 -23.92 31.79
CA SER A 444 -0.60 -24.28 33.15
C SER A 444 -0.10 -25.73 33.27
N ALA A 445 -0.44 -26.60 32.30
CA ALA A 445 -0.18 -28.03 32.38
C ALA A 445 1.07 -28.52 31.60
N GLN A 446 1.69 -27.67 30.77
CA GLN A 446 2.76 -28.06 29.84
C GLN A 446 4.11 -27.33 30.02
N LEU A 447 4.30 -26.59 31.11
CA LEU A 447 5.57 -25.93 31.41
C LEU A 447 6.61 -26.94 31.95
N GLY A 448 7.14 -27.75 31.04
CA GLY A 448 8.40 -28.49 31.23
C GLY A 448 9.59 -27.54 31.15
N THR A 449 10.62 -27.85 31.94
CA THR A 449 11.92 -27.18 32.06
C THR A 449 12.42 -26.50 30.79
N GLY A 450 13.06 -25.33 30.94
CA GLY A 450 13.62 -24.56 29.82
C GLY A 450 14.59 -25.37 28.92
N PRO A 451 15.04 -24.81 27.79
CA PRO A 451 15.81 -25.54 26.76
C PRO A 451 17.08 -26.24 27.25
N ASN A 452 17.57 -25.90 28.45
CA ASN A 452 18.73 -26.51 29.13
C ASN A 452 18.42 -27.16 30.49
N GLY A 453 17.15 -27.36 30.86
CA GLY A 453 16.76 -27.95 32.16
C GLY A 453 16.59 -26.96 33.31
N GLU A 454 16.51 -25.66 33.05
CA GLU A 454 16.47 -24.61 34.06
C GLU A 454 15.03 -24.28 34.52
N ASP A 455 14.90 -23.92 35.81
CA ASP A 455 13.65 -23.53 36.46
C ASP A 455 13.14 -22.18 35.93
N LEU A 456 11.83 -22.07 35.73
CA LEU A 456 11.17 -20.83 35.32
C LEU A 456 11.31 -19.74 36.40
N PRO A 457 11.46 -18.45 36.04
CA PRO A 457 11.29 -17.87 34.69
C PRO A 457 12.58 -17.81 33.86
N LEU A 458 12.43 -17.95 32.54
CA LEU A 458 13.55 -18.00 31.58
C LEU A 458 14.06 -16.60 31.21
N HIS A 459 15.37 -16.37 31.30
CA HIS A 459 16.01 -15.10 31.00
C HIS A 459 16.43 -15.01 29.53
N VAL A 460 15.79 -14.13 28.75
CA VAL A 460 16.07 -14.01 27.31
C VAL A 460 16.71 -12.67 27.00
N TYR A 461 17.83 -12.68 26.27
CA TYR A 461 18.51 -11.49 25.77
C TYR A 461 18.02 -11.14 24.35
N PRO A 462 17.26 -10.04 24.16
CA PRO A 462 16.80 -9.63 22.84
C PRO A 462 17.86 -8.80 22.10
N TYR A 463 18.16 -9.14 20.86
CA TYR A 463 19.12 -8.43 20.02
C TYR A 463 18.54 -8.02 18.66
N GLY A 464 18.38 -6.71 18.45
CA GLY A 464 17.82 -6.17 17.21
C GLY A 464 16.30 -6.26 17.09
N LEU A 465 15.62 -6.74 18.12
CA LEU A 465 14.16 -6.79 18.20
C LEU A 465 13.64 -5.61 19.04
N GLY A 466 12.45 -5.11 18.71
CA GLY A 466 11.82 -4.03 19.46
C GLY A 466 11.45 -4.51 20.87
N ARG A 467 12.16 -4.01 21.89
CA ARG A 467 11.95 -4.41 23.29
C ARG A 467 10.48 -4.22 23.73
N HIS A 468 9.86 -3.11 23.34
CA HIS A 468 8.47 -2.82 23.66
C HIS A 468 7.49 -3.87 23.07
N GLN A 469 7.73 -4.32 21.84
CA GLN A 469 6.90 -5.35 21.17
C GLN A 469 7.06 -6.72 21.84
N LEU A 470 8.28 -7.05 22.27
CA LEU A 470 8.55 -8.27 23.04
C LEU A 470 7.87 -8.24 24.41
N GLU A 471 7.99 -7.14 25.14
CA GLU A 471 7.34 -6.96 26.45
C GLU A 471 5.81 -7.05 26.32
N GLN A 472 5.22 -6.45 25.28
CA GLN A 472 3.78 -6.55 25.00
C GLN A 472 3.35 -7.99 24.72
N VAL A 473 4.08 -8.73 23.88
CA VAL A 473 3.74 -10.14 23.57
C VAL A 473 3.86 -11.03 24.82
N ILE A 474 4.91 -10.85 25.62
CA ILE A 474 5.13 -11.64 26.85
C ILE A 474 4.01 -11.37 27.87
N GLN A 475 3.61 -10.11 28.05
CA GLN A 475 2.53 -9.73 28.97
C GLN A 475 1.17 -10.24 28.50
N THR A 476 0.85 -10.12 27.20
CA THR A 476 -0.45 -10.53 26.68
C THR A 476 -0.62 -12.05 26.64
N LEU A 477 0.46 -12.79 26.36
CA LEU A 477 0.44 -14.26 26.36
C LEU A 477 0.77 -14.88 27.74
N ASN A 478 1.00 -14.04 28.76
CA ASN A 478 1.38 -14.43 30.12
C ASN A 478 2.52 -15.47 30.16
N LEU A 479 3.56 -15.26 29.35
CA LEU A 479 4.67 -16.19 29.22
C LEU A 479 5.66 -16.03 30.39
N PRO A 480 6.24 -17.12 30.93
CA PRO A 480 7.21 -17.07 32.02
C PRO A 480 8.62 -16.71 31.52
N ILE A 481 8.75 -15.57 30.83
CA ILE A 481 10.00 -15.08 30.22
C ILE A 481 10.34 -13.70 30.80
N VAL A 482 11.61 -13.51 31.22
CA VAL A 482 12.15 -12.23 31.68
C VAL A 482 13.19 -11.72 30.67
N LEU A 483 13.02 -10.48 30.19
CA LEU A 483 13.96 -9.88 29.24
C LEU A 483 15.16 -9.24 29.95
N THR A 484 16.36 -9.75 29.70
CA THR A 484 17.60 -9.23 30.30
C THR A 484 18.29 -8.20 29.41
N LYS A 485 19.02 -7.25 30.05
CA LYS A 485 19.79 -6.20 29.36
C LYS A 485 21.22 -6.63 29.05
N ASP A 486 21.70 -7.66 29.75
CA ASP A 486 23.06 -8.15 29.67
C ASP A 486 23.04 -9.63 29.25
N ILE A 487 23.91 -9.98 28.31
CA ILE A 487 24.07 -11.36 27.81
C ILE A 487 24.75 -12.27 28.85
N ASP A 488 25.28 -11.69 29.95
CA ASP A 488 25.97 -12.43 31.01
C ASP A 488 25.01 -13.20 31.93
N GLY A 489 23.75 -12.77 32.02
CA GLY A 489 22.71 -13.41 32.83
C GLY A 489 21.50 -13.86 31.99
N ALA A 490 21.75 -14.29 30.75
CA ALA A 490 20.71 -14.74 29.84
C ALA A 490 20.85 -16.24 29.56
N ASP A 491 19.73 -16.95 29.58
CA ASP A 491 19.61 -18.39 29.34
C ASP A 491 19.43 -18.67 27.83
N ALA A 492 18.93 -17.69 27.07
CA ALA A 492 18.83 -17.74 25.61
C ALA A 492 18.99 -16.37 24.94
N VAL A 493 19.48 -16.35 23.70
CA VAL A 493 19.58 -15.13 22.87
C VAL A 493 18.51 -15.15 21.79
N LEU A 494 17.66 -14.12 21.71
CA LEU A 494 16.65 -13.96 20.66
C LEU A 494 17.04 -12.79 19.76
N ALA A 495 17.38 -13.05 18.50
CA ALA A 495 17.96 -12.04 17.62
C ALA A 495 17.39 -12.04 16.21
N LEU A 496 17.35 -10.87 15.54
CA LEU A 496 17.01 -10.81 14.11
C LEU A 496 18.07 -11.50 13.25
N ARG A 497 17.62 -12.30 12.28
CA ARG A 497 18.50 -12.99 11.31
C ARG A 497 19.44 -12.04 10.57
N SER A 498 18.95 -10.88 10.15
CA SER A 498 19.75 -9.84 9.49
C SER A 498 20.90 -9.34 10.37
N HIS A 499 20.67 -9.20 11.66
CA HIS A 499 21.66 -8.67 12.61
C HIS A 499 22.66 -9.74 13.04
N LEU A 500 22.24 -11.01 13.06
CA LEU A 500 23.15 -12.14 13.27
C LEU A 500 24.16 -12.25 12.13
N LYS A 501 23.78 -12.02 10.87
CA LYS A 501 24.69 -12.06 9.71
C LYS A 501 25.82 -11.02 9.80
N ASN A 502 25.51 -9.81 10.26
CA ASN A 502 26.44 -8.68 10.24
C ASN A 502 27.35 -8.59 11.49
N HIS A 503 26.99 -9.24 12.61
CA HIS A 503 27.71 -9.12 13.89
C HIS A 503 28.35 -10.44 14.35
N SER A 504 29.57 -10.70 13.90
CA SER A 504 30.37 -11.89 14.29
C SER A 504 30.68 -11.97 15.78
N LYS A 505 30.75 -10.82 16.49
CA LYS A 505 31.02 -10.75 17.92
C LYS A 505 29.92 -11.36 18.79
N LEU A 506 28.64 -11.13 18.46
CA LEU A 506 27.52 -11.70 19.22
C LEU A 506 27.49 -13.22 19.10
N ARG A 507 27.73 -13.73 17.88
CA ARG A 507 27.80 -15.16 17.61
C ARG A 507 28.97 -15.82 18.34
N LEU A 508 30.12 -15.13 18.41
CA LEU A 508 31.30 -15.60 19.15
C LEU A 508 31.05 -15.60 20.67
N LEU A 509 30.39 -14.57 21.21
CA LEU A 509 30.05 -14.46 22.63
C LEU A 509 29.05 -15.55 23.06
N ALA A 510 27.99 -15.75 22.28
CA ALA A 510 27.02 -16.81 22.53
C ALA A 510 27.64 -18.20 22.39
N LYS A 511 28.51 -18.42 21.40
CA LYS A 511 29.23 -19.69 21.20
C LYS A 511 30.23 -19.99 22.33
N ASN A 512 30.96 -18.98 22.80
CA ASN A 512 31.90 -19.13 23.91
C ASN A 512 31.21 -19.44 25.24
N ARG A 513 29.92 -19.11 25.37
CA ARG A 513 29.11 -19.35 26.58
C ARG A 513 28.06 -20.44 26.43
N GLN A 514 28.04 -21.14 25.29
CA GLN A 514 27.07 -22.19 24.99
C GLN A 514 25.60 -21.73 25.08
N LEU A 515 25.33 -20.45 24.83
CA LEU A 515 23.96 -19.91 24.84
C LEU A 515 23.25 -20.20 23.51
N PRO A 516 22.04 -20.78 23.52
CA PRO A 516 21.26 -21.02 22.31
C PRO A 516 20.84 -19.69 21.66
N ILE A 517 21.07 -19.58 20.35
CA ILE A 517 20.68 -18.40 19.57
C ILE A 517 19.43 -18.73 18.75
N HIS A 518 18.32 -18.08 19.08
CA HIS A 518 17.06 -18.16 18.34
C HIS A 518 16.95 -16.99 17.36
N ALA A 519 16.94 -17.33 16.07
CA ALA A 519 16.99 -16.35 14.99
C ALA A 519 15.59 -16.04 14.42
N VAL A 520 15.11 -14.82 14.63
CA VAL A 520 13.80 -14.34 14.18
C VAL A 520 13.89 -13.78 12.75
N LYS A 521 12.96 -14.18 11.87
CA LYS A 521 12.95 -13.79 10.43
C LYS A 521 12.71 -12.28 10.23
N SER A 522 11.83 -11.66 11.00
CA SER A 522 11.53 -10.21 10.93
C SER A 522 11.04 -9.68 12.28
N ASN A 523 11.11 -8.37 12.50
CA ASN A 523 10.64 -7.72 13.73
C ASN A 523 9.10 -7.56 13.73
N SER A 524 8.37 -8.59 13.31
CA SER A 524 6.90 -8.61 13.25
C SER A 524 6.34 -9.45 14.40
N ILE A 525 5.18 -9.05 14.93
CA ILE A 525 4.51 -9.72 16.06
C ILE A 525 4.32 -11.23 15.80
N PRO A 526 3.80 -11.69 14.64
CA PRO A 526 3.60 -13.13 14.40
C PRO A 526 4.90 -13.94 14.39
N GLN A 527 6.00 -13.35 13.92
CA GLN A 527 7.31 -14.01 13.90
C GLN A 527 7.94 -14.04 15.30
N ILE A 528 7.77 -12.98 16.10
CA ILE A 528 8.23 -12.95 17.49
C ILE A 528 7.50 -14.01 18.31
N VAL A 529 6.17 -14.08 18.20
CA VAL A 529 5.33 -15.10 18.86
C VAL A 529 5.77 -16.52 18.50
N ARG A 530 5.88 -16.84 17.20
CA ARG A 530 6.31 -18.17 16.73
C ARG A 530 7.69 -18.53 17.27
N SER A 531 8.60 -17.56 17.36
CA SER A 531 9.95 -17.79 17.88
C SER A 531 9.96 -18.03 19.39
N LEU A 532 9.13 -17.30 20.15
CA LEU A 532 8.99 -17.49 21.61
C LEU A 532 8.34 -18.84 21.96
N ARG A 533 7.35 -19.30 21.19
CA ARG A 533 6.76 -20.64 21.35
C ARG A 533 7.76 -21.76 21.15
N ARG A 534 8.57 -21.66 20.09
CA ARG A 534 9.65 -22.63 19.81
C ARG A 534 10.68 -22.66 20.93
N LEU A 535 10.96 -21.51 21.53
CA LEU A 535 11.89 -21.36 22.64
C LEU A 535 11.34 -21.98 23.94
N LEU A 536 10.02 -22.01 24.13
CA LEU A 536 9.34 -22.66 25.27
C LEU A 536 8.88 -24.10 25.00
N HIS A 537 9.24 -24.71 23.87
CA HIS A 537 8.89 -26.09 23.49
C HIS A 537 7.37 -26.39 23.48
N LEU A 538 6.52 -25.39 23.26
CA LEU A 538 5.05 -25.51 23.26
C LEU A 538 4.51 -26.02 21.89
N GLU A 539 5.07 -27.10 21.34
CA GLU A 539 4.64 -27.64 20.04
C GLU A 539 3.30 -28.41 20.14
N ASP A 540 2.35 -28.03 19.29
CA ASP A 540 1.02 -28.64 19.12
C ASP A 540 1.12 -30.12 18.69
N VAL A 541 0.43 -30.98 19.43
CA VAL A 541 0.17 -32.38 19.06
C VAL A 541 -0.89 -32.38 17.95
N GLY A 542 -0.48 -32.31 16.68
CA GLY A 542 -1.47 -32.29 15.60
C GLY A 542 -1.03 -32.53 14.16
N VAL A 543 0.28 -32.65 13.87
CA VAL A 543 0.74 -33.00 12.52
C VAL A 543 1.92 -33.96 12.66
N GLU A 544 1.71 -35.23 12.34
CA GLU A 544 2.80 -36.18 12.13
C GLU A 544 3.60 -35.73 10.89
N GLU A 545 4.63 -34.90 11.07
CA GLU A 545 5.69 -34.79 10.07
C GLU A 545 6.50 -36.11 10.09
N PRO A 546 6.67 -36.81 8.96
CA PRO A 546 7.56 -37.96 8.91
C PRO A 546 8.98 -37.50 9.26
N GLY A 547 9.49 -38.06 10.36
CA GLY A 547 10.79 -37.71 10.93
C GLY A 547 11.94 -37.83 9.92
N ASN A 548 12.86 -36.87 10.04
CA ASN A 548 14.21 -36.74 9.45
C ASN A 548 14.45 -35.58 8.47
N LEU A 549 13.49 -34.69 8.19
CA LEU A 549 13.77 -33.49 7.37
C LEU A 549 14.59 -32.41 8.10
N ALA A 550 14.62 -32.41 9.43
CA ALA A 550 15.38 -31.43 10.23
C ALA A 550 16.90 -31.49 9.98
N LEU A 551 17.44 -32.63 9.54
CA LEU A 551 18.87 -32.82 9.27
C LEU A 551 19.32 -32.19 7.92
N LEU A 552 18.40 -31.86 7.03
CA LEU A 552 18.69 -31.21 5.74
C LEU A 552 18.87 -29.68 5.88
N TYR A 553 18.27 -29.07 6.91
CA TYR A 553 18.29 -27.63 7.12
C TYR A 553 19.44 -27.12 8.00
N THR A 554 20.23 -28.02 8.59
CA THR A 554 21.21 -27.62 9.62
C THR A 554 22.52 -27.05 9.07
N ASN A 555 22.85 -27.23 7.78
CA ASN A 555 24.16 -26.84 7.23
C ASN A 555 24.16 -26.28 5.79
N GLY A 556 23.01 -25.94 5.21
CA GLY A 556 22.92 -25.47 3.81
C GLY A 556 23.16 -23.96 3.63
N ASP A 557 23.67 -23.56 2.45
CA ASP A 557 23.67 -22.17 1.99
C ASP A 557 22.21 -21.68 1.80
N ASP A 558 21.94 -20.37 1.96
CA ASP A 558 20.57 -19.82 1.89
C ASP A 558 19.84 -20.17 0.58
N ASP A 559 20.56 -20.27 -0.55
CA ASP A 559 20.04 -20.69 -1.86
C ASP A 559 19.59 -22.16 -1.88
N GLU A 560 20.26 -23.02 -1.09
CA GLU A 560 19.93 -24.44 -0.96
C GLU A 560 18.65 -24.64 -0.14
N ILE A 561 18.49 -23.87 0.94
CA ILE A 561 17.32 -23.92 1.81
C ILE A 561 16.08 -23.39 1.08
N GLU A 562 16.22 -22.27 0.37
CA GLU A 562 15.13 -21.68 -0.42
C GLU A 562 14.66 -22.64 -1.52
N ALA A 563 15.61 -23.26 -2.24
CA ALA A 563 15.27 -24.22 -3.29
C ALA A 563 14.65 -25.53 -2.77
N LEU A 564 15.00 -25.98 -1.55
CA LEU A 564 14.35 -27.13 -0.92
C LEU A 564 12.95 -26.80 -0.40
N GLU A 565 12.76 -25.60 0.16
CA GLU A 565 11.45 -25.11 0.59
C GLU A 565 10.50 -24.94 -0.61
N GLU A 566 11.01 -24.42 -1.74
CA GLU A 566 10.29 -24.35 -3.02
C GLU A 566 9.81 -25.74 -3.48
N ALA A 567 10.69 -26.74 -3.47
CA ALA A 567 10.36 -28.10 -3.85
C ALA A 567 9.33 -28.75 -2.89
N ARG A 568 9.45 -28.50 -1.57
CA ARG A 568 8.51 -29.00 -0.56
C ARG A 568 7.10 -28.43 -0.78
N LEU A 569 7.00 -27.11 -0.94
CA LEU A 569 5.72 -26.43 -1.16
C LEU A 569 5.05 -26.87 -2.47
N ALA A 570 5.84 -27.06 -3.53
CA ALA A 570 5.34 -27.60 -4.79
C ALA A 570 4.72 -28.99 -4.61
N VAL A 571 5.36 -29.88 -3.84
CA VAL A 571 4.85 -31.22 -3.55
C VAL A 571 3.59 -31.17 -2.70
N GLU A 572 3.62 -30.46 -1.57
CA GLU A 572 2.56 -30.46 -0.55
C GLU A 572 1.31 -29.69 -0.99
N GLN A 573 1.44 -28.64 -1.80
CA GLN A 573 0.30 -27.77 -2.16
C GLN A 573 -0.25 -28.02 -3.57
N ILE A 574 0.56 -28.62 -4.45
CA ILE A 574 0.20 -28.74 -5.87
C ILE A 574 0.26 -30.19 -6.31
N VAL A 575 1.41 -30.86 -6.23
CA VAL A 575 1.58 -32.19 -6.83
C VAL A 575 0.70 -33.24 -6.14
N ILE A 576 0.70 -33.30 -4.79
CA ILE A 576 -0.11 -34.27 -4.04
C ILE A 576 -1.61 -33.88 -4.03
N PRO A 577 -2.02 -32.63 -3.71
CA PRO A 577 -3.44 -32.31 -3.60
C PRO A 577 -4.15 -32.13 -4.94
N LYS A 578 -3.46 -31.62 -5.96
CA LYS A 578 -4.07 -31.27 -7.26
C LYS A 578 -3.73 -32.27 -8.37
N GLY A 579 -2.79 -33.19 -8.14
CA GLY A 579 -2.41 -34.21 -9.13
C GLY A 579 -1.79 -33.65 -10.40
N GLN A 580 -1.14 -32.48 -10.33
CA GLN A 580 -0.57 -31.78 -11.48
C GLN A 580 0.96 -31.79 -11.44
N PRO A 581 1.65 -31.95 -12.59
CA PRO A 581 3.09 -31.82 -12.64
C PRO A 581 3.51 -30.35 -12.47
N VAL A 582 4.62 -30.11 -11.77
CA VAL A 582 5.12 -28.76 -11.47
C VAL A 582 6.58 -28.63 -11.90
N GLU A 583 6.91 -27.49 -12.52
CA GLU A 583 8.29 -27.09 -12.80
C GLU A 583 8.78 -26.11 -11.74
N LEU A 584 9.95 -26.37 -11.19
CA LEU A 584 10.65 -25.48 -10.27
C LEU A 584 11.54 -24.48 -11.02
N LEU A 585 12.05 -23.48 -10.31
CA LEU A 585 13.00 -22.52 -10.86
C LEU A 585 14.32 -23.18 -11.30
N PRO A 586 15.02 -22.61 -12.31
CA PRO A 586 16.37 -23.04 -12.68
C PRO A 586 17.36 -22.91 -11.52
N ARG A 587 18.10 -23.99 -11.25
CA ARG A 587 19.07 -24.05 -10.15
C ARG A 587 20.32 -24.84 -10.56
N SER A 588 21.40 -24.64 -9.81
CA SER A 588 22.67 -25.35 -9.99
C SER A 588 22.49 -26.88 -9.88
N ALA A 589 23.41 -27.65 -10.46
CA ALA A 589 23.35 -29.11 -10.42
C ALA A 589 23.34 -29.69 -9.00
N LYS A 590 24.04 -29.05 -8.05
CA LYS A 590 24.08 -29.45 -6.64
C LYS A 590 22.70 -29.32 -5.98
N VAL A 591 22.03 -28.18 -6.20
CA VAL A 591 20.70 -27.90 -5.65
C VAL A 591 19.63 -28.81 -6.26
N ARG A 592 19.67 -29.01 -7.58
CA ARG A 592 18.73 -29.92 -8.27
C ARG A 592 18.85 -31.37 -7.79
N LYS A 593 20.05 -31.80 -7.40
CA LYS A 593 20.25 -33.13 -6.80
C LYS A 593 19.53 -33.25 -5.45
N MET A 594 19.66 -32.24 -4.58
CA MET A 594 18.95 -32.22 -3.28
C MET A 594 17.43 -32.15 -3.46
N GLN A 595 16.95 -31.39 -4.44
CA GLN A 595 15.51 -31.37 -4.77
C GLN A 595 15.02 -32.73 -5.27
N HIS A 596 15.82 -33.46 -6.07
CA HIS A 596 15.51 -34.85 -6.45
C HIS A 596 15.40 -35.76 -5.23
N GLU A 597 16.39 -35.72 -4.33
CA GLU A 597 16.41 -36.52 -3.11
C GLU A 597 15.18 -36.25 -2.23
N LEU A 598 14.77 -34.98 -2.09
CA LEU A 598 13.56 -34.61 -1.37
C LEU A 598 12.30 -35.19 -2.04
N VAL A 599 12.17 -35.07 -3.36
CA VAL A 599 11.00 -35.57 -4.10
C VAL A 599 10.89 -37.10 -4.02
N GLU A 600 12.02 -37.81 -4.02
CA GLU A 600 12.05 -39.26 -3.81
C GLU A 600 11.55 -39.66 -2.41
N HIS A 601 11.78 -38.85 -1.37
CA HIS A 601 11.22 -39.12 -0.04
C HIS A 601 9.69 -39.10 -0.02
N TYR A 602 9.06 -38.25 -0.85
CA TYR A 602 7.62 -38.24 -1.05
C TYR A 602 7.13 -39.33 -2.02
N ARG A 603 8.02 -40.22 -2.48
CA ARG A 603 7.75 -41.31 -3.43
C ARG A 603 7.21 -40.83 -4.79
N LEU A 604 7.59 -39.62 -5.20
CA LEU A 604 7.19 -39.00 -6.47
C LEU A 604 8.31 -39.11 -7.51
N LYS A 605 7.94 -39.09 -8.80
CA LYS A 605 8.91 -39.07 -9.89
C LYS A 605 9.27 -37.63 -10.23
N SER A 606 10.53 -37.39 -10.57
CA SER A 606 10.96 -36.09 -11.11
C SER A 606 11.96 -36.27 -12.24
N THR A 607 12.08 -35.27 -13.11
CA THR A 607 13.06 -35.23 -14.20
C THR A 607 13.67 -33.84 -14.33
N SER A 608 14.98 -33.73 -14.53
CA SER A 608 15.63 -32.46 -14.88
C SER A 608 15.46 -32.13 -16.36
N PHE A 609 14.96 -30.93 -16.68
CA PHE A 609 14.68 -30.44 -18.04
C PHE A 609 15.43 -29.13 -18.34
N GLY A 610 15.86 -28.95 -19.60
CA GLY A 610 16.58 -27.76 -20.09
C GLY A 610 18.10 -27.90 -20.17
N GLU A 611 18.76 -26.85 -20.67
CA GLU A 611 20.23 -26.70 -20.78
C GLU A 611 20.76 -25.70 -19.73
N GLU A 612 22.01 -25.87 -19.31
CA GLU A 612 22.64 -24.91 -18.38
C GLU A 612 22.82 -23.54 -19.05
N PRO A 613 22.56 -22.41 -18.34
CA PRO A 613 22.27 -22.27 -16.91
C PRO A 613 20.79 -22.40 -16.51
N ASN A 614 19.87 -22.56 -17.47
CA ASN A 614 18.42 -22.54 -17.25
C ASN A 614 17.80 -23.92 -16.95
N ARG A 615 18.63 -24.88 -16.54
CA ARG A 615 18.21 -26.26 -16.27
C ARG A 615 17.47 -26.34 -14.92
N ARG A 616 16.31 -26.98 -14.91
CA ARG A 616 15.37 -26.99 -13.78
C ARG A 616 14.75 -28.36 -13.55
N LEU A 617 14.08 -28.54 -12.40
CA LEU A 617 13.46 -29.80 -12.02
C LEU A 617 11.95 -29.77 -12.29
N ARG A 618 11.41 -30.81 -12.94
CA ARG A 618 9.97 -31.05 -13.07
C ARG A 618 9.57 -32.25 -12.22
N ILE A 619 8.56 -32.09 -11.38
CA ILE A 619 7.99 -33.12 -10.50
C ILE A 619 6.68 -33.61 -11.09
N TYR A 620 6.44 -34.92 -11.06
CA TYR A 620 5.22 -35.56 -11.54
C TYR A 620 4.41 -36.15 -10.39
N PRO A 621 3.08 -36.16 -10.49
CA PRO A 621 2.22 -36.90 -9.56
C PRO A 621 2.50 -38.41 -9.65
N ALA A 622 2.20 -39.12 -8.55
CA ALA A 622 2.45 -40.56 -8.39
C ALA A 622 1.68 -41.44 -9.39
#